data_AF-A0A1G2FLV2-F1
#
_entry.id   AF-A0A1G2FLV2-F1
#
_cell.length_a   1.000
_cell.length_b   1.000
_cell.length_c   1.000
_cell.angle_alpha   90.00
_cell.angle_beta   90.00
_cell.angle_gamma   90.00
#
_symmetry.space_group_name_H-M   'P 1'
#
loop_
_entity.id
_entity.type
_entity.pdbx_description
1 polymer ?
#
loop_
_entity_poly.entity_id
_entity_poly.type
_entity_poly.pdbx_seq_one_letter_code
_entity_poly.pdbx_strand_id
1 'polypeptide(L)'
;MIYPLGSTRPPCPKEVEIVNENISDDYKEACLVEQYSKKAAAALARRCLQNMLHDQGIKKNDLNKEIDEVMTKLPSHLSAAIDAIRTIGNFAAHPIKYQNTGEIVEVEKGEAEWSLDVLEQLFDFYYVAPEKLKVKRGELNKKLQATGKPNLK
;
A
#
# COMPACT_ATOMS: atom_id res chain seq x y z
N MET A 1 3.42 -23.52 -25.19
CA MET A 1 4.02 -22.18 -25.12
C MET A 1 3.77 -21.65 -23.72
N ILE A 2 4.81 -21.39 -22.93
CA ILE A 2 4.68 -20.85 -21.57
C ILE A 2 4.92 -19.35 -21.70
N TYR A 3 3.93 -18.54 -21.33
CA TYR A 3 4.05 -17.09 -21.29
C TYR A 3 4.47 -16.66 -19.89
N PRO A 4 5.34 -15.64 -19.75
CA PRO A 4 5.67 -15.10 -18.44
C PRO A 4 4.42 -14.54 -17.78
N LEU A 5 4.28 -14.80 -16.49
CA LEU A 5 3.20 -14.23 -15.68
C LEU A 5 3.39 -12.71 -15.63
N GLY A 6 2.35 -11.98 -16.01
CA GLY A 6 2.30 -10.51 -15.95
C GLY A 6 1.17 -10.05 -15.05
N SER A 7 1.33 -8.87 -14.46
CA SER A 7 0.25 -8.15 -13.80
C SER A 7 -0.21 -6.98 -14.68
N THR A 8 -1.48 -6.61 -14.58
CA THR A 8 -2.03 -5.40 -15.20
C THR A 8 -1.80 -4.15 -14.36
N ARG A 9 -1.29 -4.31 -13.13
CA ARG A 9 -1.02 -3.22 -12.19
C ARG A 9 0.31 -2.53 -12.47
N PRO A 10 0.48 -1.27 -12.02
CA PRO A 10 1.76 -0.59 -12.11
C PRO A 10 2.87 -1.40 -11.40
N PRO A 11 4.12 -1.33 -11.89
CA PRO A 11 5.23 -1.97 -11.21
C PRO A 11 5.48 -1.29 -9.85
N CYS A 12 6.03 -2.06 -8.91
CA CYS A 12 6.47 -1.53 -7.62
C CYS A 12 7.45 -0.35 -7.82
N PRO A 13 7.27 0.78 -7.13
CA PRO A 13 8.21 1.89 -7.22
C PRO A 13 9.61 1.49 -6.75
N LYS A 14 10.65 1.98 -7.43
CA LYS A 14 12.05 1.65 -7.12
C LYS A 14 12.45 2.12 -5.72
N GLU A 15 11.87 3.22 -5.26
CA GLU A 15 12.08 3.79 -3.94
C GLU A 15 11.70 2.79 -2.83
N VAL A 16 10.66 1.99 -3.04
CA VAL A 16 10.22 0.95 -2.09
C VAL A 16 11.22 -0.21 -2.08
N GLU A 17 11.64 -0.67 -3.26
CA GLU A 17 12.59 -1.76 -3.43
C GLU A 17 13.96 -1.46 -2.79
N ILE A 18 14.38 -0.19 -2.80
CA ILE A 18 15.61 0.26 -2.14
C ILE A 18 15.49 0.21 -0.62
N VAL A 19 14.31 0.51 -0.06
CA VAL A 19 14.11 0.61 1.39
C VAL A 19 13.88 -0.76 2.01
N ASN A 20 12.99 -1.57 1.44
CA ASN A 20 12.65 -2.88 1.99
C ASN A 20 12.18 -3.84 0.91
N GLU A 21 13.02 -4.85 0.64
CA GLU A 21 12.74 -5.90 -0.35
C GLU A 21 11.44 -6.66 -0.04
N ASN A 22 11.15 -6.95 1.24
CA ASN A 22 9.96 -7.71 1.64
C ASN A 22 8.66 -6.99 1.25
N ILE A 23 8.62 -5.66 1.38
CA ILE A 23 7.45 -4.86 0.97
C ILE A 23 7.27 -4.95 -0.55
N SER A 24 8.37 -4.84 -1.29
CA SER A 24 8.34 -4.91 -2.75
C SER A 24 7.90 -6.29 -3.25
N ASP A 25 8.38 -7.36 -2.60
CA ASP A 25 8.09 -8.74 -2.96
C ASP A 25 6.63 -9.09 -2.65
N ASP A 26 6.13 -8.69 -1.48
CA ASP A 26 4.72 -8.88 -1.12
C ASP A 26 3.79 -8.23 -2.14
N TYR A 27 4.08 -7.00 -2.56
CA TYR A 27 3.28 -6.29 -3.56
C TYR A 27 3.37 -6.95 -4.94
N LYS A 28 4.58 -7.30 -5.40
CA LYS A 28 4.79 -7.99 -6.68
C LYS A 28 4.03 -9.33 -6.71
N GLU A 29 4.13 -10.11 -5.63
CA GLU A 29 3.43 -11.39 -5.49
C GLU A 29 1.91 -11.18 -5.48
N ALA A 30 1.41 -10.20 -4.72
CA ALA A 30 -0.01 -9.88 -4.66
C ALA A 30 -0.57 -9.49 -6.05
N CYS A 31 0.17 -8.67 -6.80
CA CYS A 31 -0.19 -8.25 -8.16
C CYS A 31 -0.19 -9.40 -9.17
N LEU A 32 0.69 -10.38 -9.01
CA LEU A 32 0.75 -11.56 -9.88
C LEU A 32 -0.39 -12.53 -9.57
N VAL A 33 -0.67 -12.75 -8.29
CA VAL A 33 -1.67 -13.71 -7.82
C VAL A 33 -3.10 -13.18 -7.95
N GLU A 34 -3.29 -11.87 -8.05
CA GLU A 34 -4.60 -11.21 -8.16
C GLU A 34 -5.53 -11.84 -9.22
N GLN A 35 -4.99 -12.19 -10.38
CA GLN A 35 -5.74 -12.80 -11.48
C GLN A 35 -6.12 -14.28 -11.24
N TYR A 36 -5.45 -14.94 -10.29
CA TYR A 36 -5.63 -16.34 -9.95
C TYR A 36 -6.45 -16.54 -8.68
N SER A 37 -6.21 -15.69 -7.67
CA SER A 37 -6.90 -15.72 -6.39
C SER A 37 -6.92 -14.34 -5.76
N LYS A 38 -8.09 -13.71 -5.80
CA LYS A 38 -8.34 -12.41 -5.16
C LYS A 38 -8.13 -12.50 -3.64
N LYS A 39 -8.54 -13.60 -3.02
CA LYS A 39 -8.29 -13.89 -1.60
C LYS A 39 -6.80 -13.92 -1.25
N ALA A 40 -5.99 -14.62 -2.04
CA ALA A 40 -4.55 -14.68 -1.79
C ALA A 40 -3.89 -13.30 -2.00
N ALA A 41 -4.28 -12.57 -3.04
CA ALA A 41 -3.81 -11.21 -3.27
C ALA A 41 -4.17 -10.26 -2.13
N ALA A 42 -5.40 -10.32 -1.59
CA ALA A 42 -5.80 -9.53 -0.44
C ALA A 42 -5.01 -9.87 0.83
N ALA A 43 -4.70 -11.15 1.06
CA ALA A 43 -3.87 -11.58 2.20
C ALA A 43 -2.41 -11.06 2.08
N LEU A 44 -1.82 -11.18 0.89
CA LEU A 44 -0.48 -10.65 0.59
C LEU A 44 -0.45 -9.12 0.71
N ALA A 45 -1.50 -8.43 0.24
CA ALA A 45 -1.61 -6.98 0.39
C ALA A 45 -1.66 -6.54 1.86
N ARG A 46 -2.33 -7.29 2.74
CA ARG A 46 -2.32 -7.02 4.19
C ARG A 46 -0.95 -7.25 4.83
N ARG A 47 -0.23 -8.29 4.39
CA ARG A 47 1.17 -8.53 4.82
C ARG A 47 2.07 -7.38 4.39
N CYS A 48 1.94 -6.93 3.14
CA CYS A 48 2.63 -5.76 2.60
C CYS A 48 2.34 -4.52 3.43
N LEU A 49 1.07 -4.23 3.72
CA LEU A 49 0.66 -3.09 4.55
C LEU A 49 1.31 -3.16 5.94
N GLN A 50 1.24 -4.32 6.59
CA GLN A 50 1.85 -4.49 7.90
C GLN A 50 3.36 -4.20 7.87
N ASN A 51 4.07 -4.74 6.88
CA ASN A 51 5.50 -4.47 6.69
C ASN A 51 5.80 -2.98 6.47
N MET A 52 4.95 -2.26 5.72
CA MET A 52 5.05 -0.81 5.57
C MET A 52 4.85 -0.08 6.90
N LEU A 53 3.87 -0.46 7.70
CA LEU A 53 3.63 0.15 9.01
C LEU A 53 4.82 -0.06 9.96
N HIS A 54 5.44 -1.24 9.91
CA HIS A 54 6.62 -1.56 10.71
C HIS A 54 7.83 -0.71 10.30
N ASP A 55 8.01 -0.45 9.00
CA ASP A 55 9.03 0.47 8.48
C ASP A 55 8.84 1.90 9.01
N GLN A 56 7.58 2.33 9.17
CA GLN A 56 7.23 3.61 9.78
C GLN A 56 7.32 3.62 11.32
N GLY A 57 7.87 2.55 11.92
CA GLY A 57 8.05 2.41 13.37
C GLY A 57 6.78 2.05 14.14
N ILE A 58 5.70 1.68 13.45
CA ILE A 58 4.44 1.28 14.06
C ILE A 58 4.41 -0.24 14.15
N LYS A 59 4.69 -0.78 15.33
CA LYS A 59 4.66 -2.23 15.59
C LYS A 59 3.74 -2.53 16.77
N LYS A 60 2.66 -3.27 16.53
CA LYS A 60 1.75 -3.77 17.56
C LYS A 60 1.55 -5.27 17.40
N ASN A 61 0.73 -5.83 18.28
CA ASN A 61 0.41 -7.26 18.28
C ASN A 61 -0.64 -7.64 17.24
N ASP A 62 -1.30 -6.67 16.60
CA ASP A 62 -2.41 -6.88 15.67
C ASP A 62 -2.47 -5.75 14.64
N LEU A 63 -2.68 -6.08 13.37
CA LEU A 63 -2.76 -5.12 12.26
C LEU A 63 -3.84 -4.06 12.50
N ASN A 64 -4.98 -4.42 13.12
CA ASN A 64 -6.04 -3.48 13.44
C ASN A 64 -5.54 -2.34 14.35
N LYS A 65 -4.68 -2.66 15.32
CA LYS A 65 -4.11 -1.69 16.25
C LYS A 65 -3.03 -0.83 15.58
N GLU A 66 -2.32 -1.40 14.62
CA GLU A 66 -1.35 -0.66 13.81
C GLU A 66 -2.07 0.35 12.91
N ILE A 67 -3.20 -0.06 12.33
CA ILE A 67 -4.10 0.81 11.56
C ILE A 67 -4.66 1.94 12.43
N ASP A 68 -5.15 1.65 13.64
CA ASP A 68 -5.62 2.70 14.55
C ASP A 68 -4.55 3.75 14.86
N GLU A 69 -3.29 3.33 15.04
CA GLU A 69 -2.20 4.27 15.28
C GLU A 69 -1.86 5.09 14.02
N VAL A 70 -1.74 4.44 12.85
CA VAL A 70 -1.33 5.13 11.62
C VAL A 70 -2.37 6.13 11.13
N MET A 71 -3.66 5.85 11.34
CA MET A 71 -4.75 6.76 10.96
C MET A 71 -4.63 8.15 11.60
N THR A 72 -4.00 8.26 12.78
CA THR A 72 -3.75 9.54 13.45
C THR A 72 -2.63 10.37 12.82
N LYS A 73 -1.75 9.72 12.05
CA LYS A 73 -0.57 10.32 11.40
C LYS A 73 -0.81 10.59 9.91
N LEU A 74 -1.82 9.96 9.31
CA LEU A 74 -2.14 10.06 7.90
C LEU A 74 -3.19 11.14 7.60
N PRO A 75 -3.17 11.72 6.39
CA PRO A 75 -4.27 12.52 5.88
C PRO A 75 -5.60 11.75 5.87
N SER A 76 -6.71 12.45 6.06
CA SER A 76 -8.06 11.86 6.19
C SER A 76 -8.42 10.86 5.09
N HIS A 77 -8.05 11.13 3.84
CA HIS A 77 -8.34 10.25 2.70
C HIS A 77 -7.58 8.91 2.79
N LEU A 78 -6.29 8.92 3.19
CA LEU A 78 -5.51 7.69 3.38
C LEU A 78 -5.94 6.94 4.63
N SER A 79 -6.28 7.65 5.71
CA SER A 79 -6.81 7.02 6.92
C SER A 79 -8.10 6.24 6.64
N ALA A 80 -9.04 6.85 5.91
CA ALA A 80 -10.28 6.17 5.50
C ALA A 80 -10.00 4.99 4.56
N ALA A 81 -9.02 5.12 3.67
CA ALA A 81 -8.66 4.07 2.72
C ALA A 81 -8.08 2.82 3.42
N ILE A 82 -7.19 3.01 4.39
CA ILE A 82 -6.63 1.92 5.20
C ILE A 82 -7.70 1.29 6.11
N ASP A 83 -8.59 2.10 6.70
CA ASP A 83 -9.66 1.58 7.56
C ASP A 83 -10.61 0.64 6.79
N ALA A 84 -10.84 0.95 5.50
CA ALA A 84 -11.60 0.06 4.62
C ALA A 84 -10.90 -1.30 4.44
N ILE A 85 -9.55 -1.37 4.31
CA ILE A 85 -8.83 -2.66 4.26
C ILE A 85 -9.08 -3.49 5.51
N ARG A 86 -9.05 -2.86 6.69
CA ARG A 86 -9.36 -3.51 7.97
C ARG A 86 -10.77 -4.08 7.95
N THR A 87 -11.73 -3.24 7.59
CA THR A 87 -13.15 -3.60 7.59
C THR A 87 -13.38 -4.79 6.68
N ILE A 88 -12.86 -4.72 5.46
CA ILE A 88 -12.89 -5.78 4.45
C ILE A 88 -12.26 -7.08 5.00
N GLY A 89 -11.10 -6.99 5.64
CA GLY A 89 -10.42 -8.18 6.18
C GLY A 89 -11.14 -8.88 7.31
N ASN A 90 -11.79 -8.11 8.18
CA ASN A 90 -12.60 -8.68 9.25
C ASN A 90 -13.84 -9.38 8.68
N PHE A 91 -14.46 -8.86 7.61
CA PHE A 91 -15.55 -9.54 6.90
C PHE A 91 -15.12 -10.84 6.21
N ALA A 92 -13.96 -10.85 5.55
CA ALA A 92 -13.44 -12.05 4.89
C ALA A 92 -13.08 -13.17 5.89
N ALA A 93 -12.57 -12.80 7.07
CA ALA A 93 -12.22 -13.75 8.13
C ALA A 93 -13.45 -14.30 8.88
N HIS A 94 -14.51 -13.49 8.97
CA HIS A 94 -15.78 -13.85 9.59
C HIS A 94 -16.93 -13.51 8.65
N PRO A 95 -17.30 -14.42 7.72
CA PRO A 95 -18.45 -14.22 6.85
C PRO A 95 -19.71 -14.23 7.71
N ILE A 96 -20.11 -13.04 8.20
CA ILE A 96 -21.39 -12.85 8.87
C ILE A 96 -22.44 -13.07 7.79
N LYS A 97 -23.00 -14.28 7.82
CA LYS A 97 -24.22 -14.73 7.14
C LYS A 97 -25.09 -13.57 6.63
N TYR A 98 -24.89 -13.18 5.37
CA TYR A 98 -25.95 -12.54 4.58
C TYR A 98 -26.99 -13.62 4.28
N GLN A 99 -27.81 -13.93 5.28
CA GLN A 99 -28.76 -15.03 5.28
C GLN A 99 -30.04 -14.76 4.45
N ASN A 100 -30.11 -13.66 3.68
CA ASN A 100 -31.35 -13.20 3.06
C ASN A 100 -31.41 -13.26 1.53
N THR A 101 -30.34 -13.63 0.81
CA THR A 101 -30.40 -13.72 -0.66
C THR A 101 -29.98 -15.08 -1.24
N GLY A 102 -29.39 -15.97 -0.44
CA GLY A 102 -28.86 -17.25 -0.95
C GLY A 102 -27.71 -17.09 -1.96
N GLU A 103 -27.28 -15.85 -2.21
CA GLU A 103 -26.20 -15.49 -3.11
C GLU A 103 -24.91 -15.38 -2.29
N ILE A 104 -23.91 -16.19 -2.62
CA ILE A 104 -22.56 -15.97 -2.16
C ILE A 104 -22.08 -14.72 -2.89
N VAL A 105 -22.27 -13.55 -2.29
CA VAL A 105 -21.73 -12.30 -2.84
C VAL A 105 -20.23 -12.47 -2.97
N GLU A 106 -19.70 -12.32 -4.18
CA GLU A 106 -18.27 -12.41 -4.51
C GLU A 106 -17.53 -11.18 -3.95
N VAL A 107 -17.57 -11.00 -2.62
CA VAL A 107 -16.96 -9.86 -1.92
C VAL A 107 -15.47 -9.77 -2.31
N GLU A 108 -14.82 -10.93 -2.46
CA GLU A 108 -13.38 -11.12 -2.71
C GLU A 108 -12.80 -10.28 -3.86
N LYS A 109 -13.53 -10.06 -4.96
CA LYS A 109 -12.97 -9.36 -6.13
C LYS A 109 -12.64 -7.90 -5.85
N GLY A 110 -13.56 -7.18 -5.19
CA GLY A 110 -13.36 -5.78 -4.82
C GLY A 110 -12.34 -5.61 -3.70
N GLU A 111 -12.17 -6.62 -2.84
CA GLU A 111 -11.25 -6.55 -1.69
C GLU A 111 -9.78 -6.44 -2.12
N ALA A 112 -9.39 -7.28 -3.06
CA ALA A 112 -8.02 -7.35 -3.55
C ALA A 112 -7.65 -6.07 -4.30
N GLU A 113 -8.55 -5.63 -5.18
CA GLU A 113 -8.38 -4.40 -5.96
C GLU A 113 -8.23 -3.19 -5.05
N TRP A 114 -9.13 -3.04 -4.07
CA TRP A 114 -9.06 -1.96 -3.09
C TRP A 114 -7.77 -2.01 -2.28
N SER A 115 -7.37 -3.18 -1.77
CA SER A 115 -6.17 -3.31 -0.94
C SER A 115 -4.92 -2.89 -1.72
N LEU A 116 -4.82 -3.30 -2.99
CA LEU A 116 -3.69 -2.95 -3.86
C LEU A 116 -3.68 -1.46 -4.22
N ASP A 117 -4.83 -0.86 -4.51
CA ASP A 117 -4.94 0.59 -4.79
C ASP A 117 -4.50 1.44 -3.59
N VAL A 118 -4.80 1.00 -2.38
CA VAL A 118 -4.38 1.71 -1.17
C VAL A 118 -2.89 1.55 -0.92
N LEU A 119 -2.32 0.37 -1.17
CA LEU A 119 -0.86 0.18 -1.10
C LEU A 119 -0.13 1.11 -2.07
N GLU A 120 -0.62 1.23 -3.30
CA GLU A 120 -0.05 2.13 -4.31
C GLU A 120 -0.06 3.59 -3.86
N GLN A 121 -1.17 4.05 -3.26
CA GLN A 121 -1.26 5.40 -2.69
C GLN A 121 -0.30 5.60 -1.51
N LEU A 122 -0.17 4.60 -0.65
CA LEU A 122 0.75 4.67 0.48
C LEU A 122 2.22 4.61 0.04
N PHE A 123 2.53 3.89 -1.05
CA PHE A 123 3.86 3.93 -1.63
C PHE A 123 4.22 5.32 -2.14
N ASP A 124 3.29 5.99 -2.82
CA ASP A 124 3.52 7.37 -3.23
C ASP A 124 3.71 8.28 -2.03
N PHE A 125 2.88 8.14 -0.98
CA PHE A 125 2.96 8.97 0.21
C PHE A 125 4.25 8.78 1.03
N TYR A 126 4.65 7.54 1.32
CA TYR A 126 5.76 7.26 2.24
C TYR A 126 7.13 7.22 1.57
N TYR A 127 7.23 6.78 0.31
CA TYR A 127 8.52 6.53 -0.32
C TYR A 127 8.77 7.47 -1.51
N VAL A 128 7.79 7.62 -2.41
CA VAL A 128 8.03 8.31 -3.68
C VAL A 128 7.95 9.84 -3.53
N ALA A 129 6.90 10.37 -2.92
CA ALA A 129 6.69 11.81 -2.77
C ALA A 129 7.80 12.49 -1.95
N PRO A 130 8.28 11.93 -0.82
CA PRO A 130 9.39 12.50 -0.07
C PRO A 130 10.69 12.55 -0.89
N GLU A 131 10.99 11.49 -1.66
CA GLU A 131 12.20 11.44 -2.48
C GLU A 131 12.13 12.42 -3.66
N LYS A 132 11.00 12.47 -4.37
CA LYS A 132 10.73 13.48 -5.40
C LYS A 132 10.91 14.90 -4.86
N LEU A 133 10.45 15.17 -3.64
CA LEU A 133 10.59 16.49 -3.01
C LEU A 133 12.04 16.81 -2.66
N LYS A 134 12.80 15.86 -2.12
CA LYS A 134 14.24 16.03 -1.85
C LYS A 134 15.01 16.34 -3.11
N VAL A 135 14.78 15.61 -4.21
CA VAL A 135 15.45 15.83 -5.50
C VAL A 135 15.14 17.23 -6.03
N LYS A 136 13.85 17.61 -6.11
CA LYS A 136 13.44 18.94 -6.57
C LYS A 136 14.05 20.06 -5.72
N ARG A 137 14.09 19.88 -4.39
CA ARG A 137 14.72 20.85 -3.48
C ARG A 137 16.23 20.95 -3.71
N GLY A 138 16.90 19.82 -3.95
CA GLY A 138 18.32 19.78 -4.28
C GLY A 138 18.64 20.51 -5.58
N GLU A 139 17.84 20.32 -6.62
CA GLU A 139 17.98 21.06 -7.88
C GLU A 139 17.76 22.56 -7.72
N LEU A 140 16.75 22.94 -6.94
CA LEU A 140 16.46 24.35 -6.69
C LEU A 140 17.56 25.02 -5.86
N ASN A 141 18.11 24.33 -4.85
CA ASN A 141 19.25 24.81 -4.08
C ASN A 141 20.51 24.96 -4.95
N LYS A 142 20.78 24.03 -5.88
CA LYS A 142 21.88 24.18 -6.86
C LYS A 142 21.73 25.45 -7.70
N LYS A 143 20.50 25.76 -8.15
CA LYS A 143 20.21 27.00 -8.91
C LYS A 143 20.36 28.27 -8.05
N LEU A 144 19.96 28.23 -6.78
CA LEU A 144 20.12 29.34 -5.84
C LEU A 144 21.60 29.61 -5.52
N GLN A 145 22.40 28.56 -5.32
CA GLN A 145 23.85 28.69 -5.14
C GLN A 145 24.53 29.30 -6.37
N ALA A 146 24.13 28.88 -7.58
CA ALA A 146 24.64 29.46 -8.82
C ALA A 146 24.28 30.96 -9.00
N THR A 147 23.27 31.45 -8.29
CA THR A 147 22.82 32.86 -8.32
C THR A 147 23.17 33.63 -7.04
N GLY A 148 23.98 33.06 -6.14
CA GLY A 148 24.44 33.71 -4.90
C GLY A 148 23.37 33.89 -3.82
N LYS A 149 22.24 33.17 -3.91
CA LYS A 149 21.14 33.21 -2.93
C LYS A 149 21.25 32.06 -1.92
N PRO A 150 20.76 32.24 -0.67
CA PRO A 150 20.79 31.19 0.35
C PRO A 150 19.87 30.01 0.00
N ASN A 151 20.23 28.83 0.50
CA ASN A 151 19.47 27.59 0.31
C ASN A 151 18.09 27.65 1.01
N LEU A 152 17.12 26.94 0.44
CA LEU A 152 15.84 26.67 1.08
C LEU A 152 16.06 25.70 2.26
N LYS A 153 15.48 26.03 3.42
CA LYS A 153 15.49 25.19 4.62
C LYS A 153 14.67 23.91 4.44
#